data_AF-A0A0X8D8V6-F1
#
_entry.id   AF-A0A0X8D8V6-F1
#
_cell.length_a   1.000
_cell.length_b   1.000
_cell.length_c   1.000
_cell.angle_alpha   90.00
_cell.angle_beta   90.00
_cell.angle_gamma   90.00
#
_symmetry.space_group_name_H-M   'P 1'
#
loop_
_entity.id
_entity.type
_entity.pdbx_description
1 polymer ?
#
loop_
_entity_poly.entity_id
_entity_poly.type
_entity_poly.pdbx_seq_one_letter_code
_entity_poly.pdbx_strand_id
1 'polypeptide(L)'
;MLKEVQEVKVGGRTRRVYVRPFAWGLKNPSHMEWTPDGRLLVSEHTAGTVRDITKGGDASEAKPFWIDDAAGRGFFYLAVGSLGQIFRINPDELPEKITYSELVAHPNALVAWGLHRLGGMRFHPSSGLLFAVQPEMGEVIAVDPAQPGNYHFQPPVVRGLRMPTCVRFSQDSEKMYVCSSADGVVWEVEGFLT
;
A
#
# COMPACT_ATOMS: atom_id res chain seq x y z
N MET A 1 4.22 -22.32 11.39
CA MET A 1 4.09 -20.91 10.93
C MET A 1 5.28 -20.63 10.02
N LEU A 2 5.08 -20.53 8.70
CA LEU A 2 6.19 -20.34 7.76
C LEU A 2 6.60 -18.86 7.73
N LYS A 3 7.83 -18.60 8.16
CA LYS A 3 8.55 -17.35 7.90
C LYS A 3 9.30 -17.57 6.59
N GLU A 4 8.97 -16.80 5.56
CA GLU A 4 9.65 -16.86 4.27
C GLU A 4 10.73 -15.76 4.21
N VAL A 5 11.86 -16.06 3.58
CA VAL A 5 12.92 -15.09 3.31
C VAL A 5 12.97 -14.86 1.82
N GLN A 6 12.79 -13.62 1.39
CA GLN A 6 12.83 -13.21 -0.02
C GLN A 6 14.01 -12.28 -0.25
N GLU A 7 14.72 -12.44 -1.37
CA GLU A 7 15.70 -11.46 -1.83
C GLU A 7 15.07 -10.49 -2.83
N VAL A 8 15.09 -9.20 -2.52
CA VAL A 8 14.42 -8.12 -3.27
C VAL A 8 15.37 -6.94 -3.43
N LYS A 9 15.14 -6.08 -4.42
CA LYS A 9 15.95 -4.86 -4.61
C LYS A 9 15.13 -3.64 -4.22
N VAL A 10 15.62 -2.87 -3.26
CA VAL A 10 15.00 -1.60 -2.81
C VAL A 10 16.03 -0.48 -2.97
N GLY A 11 15.66 0.62 -3.62
CA GLY A 11 16.58 1.76 -3.83
C GLY A 11 17.90 1.37 -4.52
N GLY A 12 17.88 0.38 -5.42
CA GLY A 12 19.06 -0.10 -6.15
C GLY A 12 19.94 -1.14 -5.42
N ARG A 13 19.64 -1.48 -4.16
CA ARG A 13 20.41 -2.46 -3.36
C ARG A 13 19.63 -3.76 -3.17
N THR A 14 20.30 -4.92 -3.27
CA THR A 14 19.70 -6.22 -2.95
C THR A 14 19.59 -6.39 -1.43
N ARG A 15 18.44 -6.86 -0.95
CA ARG A 15 18.06 -6.97 0.47
C ARG A 15 17.31 -8.27 0.73
N ARG A 16 17.44 -8.80 1.95
CA ARG A 16 16.62 -9.92 2.44
C ARG A 16 15.44 -9.39 3.22
N VAL A 17 14.25 -9.77 2.81
CA VAL A 17 12.98 -9.39 3.43
C VAL A 17 12.33 -10.64 4.02
N TYR A 18 11.76 -10.47 5.22
CA TYR A 18 11.13 -11.56 5.95
C TYR A 18 9.61 -11.36 5.95
N VAL A 19 8.88 -12.40 5.55
CA VAL A 19 7.42 -12.36 5.39
C VAL A 19 6.75 -13.43 6.27
N ARG A 20 5.69 -13.06 7.00
CA ARG A 20 4.89 -13.99 7.81
C ARG A 20 3.42 -13.56 7.91
N PRO A 21 2.45 -14.49 8.12
CA PRO A 21 1.07 -14.10 8.41
C PRO A 21 0.97 -13.38 9.76
N PHE A 22 0.27 -12.24 9.78
CA PHE A 22 -0.06 -11.48 10.99
C PHE A 22 -1.47 -11.81 11.50
N ALA A 23 -2.48 -11.70 10.63
CA ALA A 23 -3.87 -12.07 10.91
C ALA A 23 -4.44 -12.94 9.76
N TRP A 24 -5.29 -13.91 10.09
CA TRP A 24 -5.91 -14.84 9.14
C TRP A 24 -7.41 -15.07 9.46
N GLY A 25 -8.12 -15.75 8.57
CA GLY A 25 -9.57 -15.98 8.73
C GLY A 25 -10.44 -14.79 8.30
N LEU A 26 -9.86 -13.84 7.55
CA LEU A 26 -10.54 -12.66 7.03
C LEU A 26 -11.25 -12.95 5.69
N LYS A 27 -12.42 -12.36 5.50
CA LYS A 27 -13.26 -12.42 4.30
C LYS A 27 -12.93 -11.27 3.35
N ASN A 28 -12.00 -11.50 2.42
CA ASN A 28 -11.64 -10.55 1.37
C ASN A 28 -11.19 -9.17 1.90
N PRO A 29 -10.10 -9.10 2.68
CA PRO A 29 -9.58 -7.83 3.18
C PRO A 29 -9.13 -6.92 2.02
N SER A 30 -9.62 -5.69 2.01
CA SER A 30 -9.39 -4.72 0.92
C SER A 30 -8.63 -3.46 1.34
N HIS A 31 -8.76 -3.06 2.59
CA HIS A 31 -8.11 -1.88 3.13
C HIS A 31 -7.82 -2.09 4.61
N MET A 32 -6.82 -1.41 5.17
CA MET A 32 -6.61 -1.33 6.61
C MET A 32 -6.07 0.04 6.98
N GLU A 33 -6.24 0.46 8.23
CA GLU A 33 -5.75 1.72 8.75
C GLU A 33 -5.41 1.57 10.24
N TRP A 34 -4.31 2.20 10.68
CA TRP A 34 -4.08 2.39 12.10
C TRP A 34 -4.87 3.58 12.60
N THR A 35 -5.66 3.37 13.63
CA THR A 35 -6.30 4.48 14.35
C THR A 35 -5.26 5.20 15.21
N PRO A 36 -5.47 6.49 15.52
CA PRO A 36 -4.60 7.23 16.42
C PRO A 36 -4.45 6.62 17.82
N ASP A 37 -5.45 5.86 18.28
CA ASP A 37 -5.42 5.13 19.56
C ASP A 37 -4.67 3.78 19.52
N GLY A 38 -4.05 3.46 18.38
CA GLY A 38 -3.17 2.30 18.22
C GLY A 38 -3.87 0.99 17.93
N ARG A 39 -5.05 1.03 17.32
CA ARG A 39 -5.72 -0.16 16.77
C ARG A 39 -5.41 -0.31 15.29
N LEU A 40 -5.22 -1.53 14.81
CA LEU A 40 -5.13 -1.84 13.38
C LEU A 40 -6.47 -2.37 12.91
N LEU A 41 -7.18 -1.58 12.10
CA LEU A 41 -8.50 -1.92 11.60
C LEU A 41 -8.43 -2.33 10.13
N VAL A 42 -9.14 -3.38 9.71
CA VAL A 42 -9.16 -3.91 8.33
C VAL A 42 -10.58 -3.98 7.79
N SER A 43 -10.85 -3.46 6.60
CA SER A 43 -12.13 -3.61 5.92
C SER A 43 -12.18 -4.90 5.10
N GLU A 44 -13.27 -5.64 5.24
CA GLU A 44 -13.61 -6.85 4.50
C GLU A 44 -14.63 -6.52 3.41
N HIS A 45 -14.18 -6.43 2.15
CA HIS A 45 -14.99 -5.91 1.05
C HIS A 45 -16.25 -6.73 0.78
N THR A 46 -16.18 -8.06 0.81
CA THR A 46 -17.35 -8.92 0.56
C THR A 46 -18.19 -9.17 1.80
N ALA A 47 -17.64 -8.96 3.00
CA ALA A 47 -18.40 -9.07 4.24
C ALA A 47 -19.09 -7.76 4.63
N GLY A 48 -18.65 -6.62 4.07
CA GLY A 48 -19.19 -5.29 4.40
C GLY A 48 -18.91 -4.87 5.84
N THR A 49 -17.79 -5.32 6.42
CA THR A 49 -17.43 -5.04 7.82
C THR A 49 -16.00 -4.52 7.94
N VAL A 50 -15.68 -3.81 9.01
CA VAL A 50 -14.30 -3.52 9.43
C VAL A 50 -14.00 -4.34 10.68
N ARG A 51 -12.81 -4.93 10.82
CA ARG A 51 -12.40 -5.71 12.00
C ARG A 51 -11.19 -5.11 12.67
N ASP A 52 -11.14 -5.21 14.01
CA ASP A 52 -9.93 -4.93 14.78
C ASP A 52 -9.02 -6.16 14.81
N ILE A 53 -7.83 -6.04 14.22
CA ILE A 53 -6.83 -7.10 14.13
C ILE A 53 -5.55 -6.77 14.91
N THR A 54 -5.60 -5.84 15.86
CA THR A 54 -4.42 -5.31 16.56
C THR A 54 -3.53 -6.39 17.18
N LYS A 55 -4.11 -7.50 17.64
CA LYS A 55 -3.37 -8.61 18.28
C LYS A 55 -2.80 -9.64 17.30
N GLY A 56 -3.12 -9.55 16.01
CA GLY A 56 -2.89 -10.61 15.03
C GLY A 56 -3.69 -11.88 15.38
N GLY A 57 -3.35 -13.00 14.73
CA GLY A 57 -3.98 -14.29 15.00
C GLY A 57 -5.19 -14.62 14.13
N ASP A 58 -6.04 -15.53 14.61
CA ASP A 58 -7.32 -15.87 13.98
C ASP A 58 -8.33 -14.75 14.21
N ALA A 59 -8.74 -14.09 13.14
CA ALA A 59 -9.69 -12.99 13.15
C ALA A 59 -11.11 -13.39 12.72
N SER A 60 -11.39 -14.68 12.50
CA SER A 60 -12.70 -15.18 12.02
C SER A 60 -13.87 -14.80 12.93
N GLU A 61 -13.62 -14.70 14.24
CA GLU A 61 -14.57 -14.32 15.31
C GLU A 61 -14.45 -12.84 15.75
N ALA A 62 -13.52 -12.07 15.17
CA ALA A 62 -13.32 -10.67 15.57
C ALA A 62 -14.55 -9.81 15.24
N LYS A 63 -15.04 -9.03 16.21
CA LYS A 63 -16.28 -8.25 16.08
C LYS A 63 -16.14 -7.13 15.05
N PRO A 64 -17.17 -6.89 14.21
CA PRO A 64 -17.21 -5.73 13.33
C PRO A 64 -17.15 -4.40 14.09
N PHE A 65 -16.36 -3.47 13.57
CA PHE A 65 -16.25 -2.08 13.97
C PHE A 65 -16.67 -1.19 12.78
N TRP A 66 -17.07 0.06 13.03
CA TRP A 66 -17.36 1.06 12.00
C TRP A 66 -16.44 2.26 12.25
N ILE A 67 -15.84 2.84 11.21
CA ILE A 67 -14.99 4.04 11.32
C ILE A 67 -15.62 5.16 10.50
N ASP A 68 -15.83 6.32 11.13
CA ASP A 68 -16.10 7.59 10.48
C ASP A 68 -14.78 8.33 10.16
N ASP A 69 -14.78 8.99 9.00
CA ASP A 69 -13.77 9.81 8.30
C ASP A 69 -12.51 10.30 9.03
N ALA A 70 -11.42 10.40 8.25
CA ALA A 70 -10.30 11.29 8.55
C ALA A 70 -9.88 12.11 7.30
N ALA A 71 -10.12 13.43 7.40
CA ALA A 71 -9.66 14.47 6.47
C ALA A 71 -8.29 15.03 6.88
N GLY A 72 -7.52 15.59 5.92
CA GLY A 72 -6.59 16.70 6.22
C GLY A 72 -5.26 16.86 5.46
N ARG A 73 -5.30 17.73 4.42
CA ARG A 73 -4.30 18.71 3.92
C ARG A 73 -3.06 18.32 3.07
N GLY A 74 -2.76 19.20 2.11
CA GLY A 74 -1.43 19.49 1.54
C GLY A 74 -1.36 19.36 0.02
N PHE A 75 -1.42 18.15 -0.45
CA PHE A 75 -1.51 17.70 -1.83
C PHE A 75 -1.74 16.19 -1.69
N PHE A 76 -2.59 15.59 -2.52
CA PHE A 76 -2.87 14.16 -2.41
C PHE A 76 -2.24 13.41 -3.57
N TYR A 77 -1.97 12.13 -3.36
CA TYR A 77 -1.48 11.26 -4.42
C TYR A 77 -2.64 10.45 -4.97
N LEU A 78 -2.77 10.42 -6.29
CA LEU A 78 -3.81 9.69 -7.00
C LEU A 78 -3.17 8.58 -7.83
N ALA A 79 -3.56 7.33 -7.57
CA ALA A 79 -3.18 6.21 -8.41
C ALA A 79 -4.24 6.03 -9.51
N VAL A 80 -3.83 6.13 -10.77
CA VAL A 80 -4.64 5.70 -11.90
C VAL A 80 -4.31 4.24 -12.17
N GLY A 81 -4.98 3.38 -11.41
CA GLY A 81 -4.61 1.97 -11.30
C GLY A 81 -4.54 1.24 -12.64
N SER A 82 -5.50 1.43 -13.54
CA SER A 82 -5.51 0.78 -14.86
C SER A 82 -4.37 1.19 -15.80
N LEU A 83 -3.74 2.34 -15.56
CA LEU A 83 -2.65 2.86 -16.38
C LEU A 83 -1.28 2.71 -15.71
N GLY A 84 -1.22 2.22 -14.47
CA GLY A 84 0.03 2.07 -13.75
C GLY A 84 0.74 3.41 -13.53
N GLN A 85 -0.04 4.42 -13.15
CA GLN A 85 0.46 5.78 -12.94
C GLN A 85 0.08 6.31 -11.57
N ILE A 86 0.96 7.13 -11.01
CA ILE A 86 0.71 7.87 -9.78
C ILE A 86 0.94 9.35 -10.07
N PHE A 87 -0.02 10.16 -9.64
CA PHE A 87 0.01 11.61 -9.75
C PHE A 87 0.11 12.24 -8.37
N ARG A 88 0.85 13.35 -8.28
CA ARG A 88 0.77 14.32 -7.19
C ARG A 88 -0.21 15.41 -7.59
N ILE A 89 -1.24 15.61 -6.77
CA ILE A 89 -2.30 16.56 -6.99
C ILE A 89 -2.19 17.66 -5.95
N ASN A 90 -1.82 18.86 -6.38
CA ASN A 90 -1.93 20.07 -5.56
C ASN A 90 -3.21 20.83 -5.96
N PRO A 91 -4.27 20.83 -5.12
CA PRO A 91 -5.52 21.51 -5.44
C PRO A 91 -5.36 23.02 -5.67
N ASP A 92 -4.33 23.64 -5.08
CA ASP A 92 -4.08 25.07 -5.20
C ASP A 92 -3.39 25.44 -6.53
N GLU A 93 -2.74 24.47 -7.19
CA GLU A 93 -2.03 24.66 -8.46
C GLU A 93 -2.86 24.20 -9.67
N LEU A 94 -3.94 23.46 -9.44
CA LEU A 94 -4.75 22.88 -10.50
C LEU A 94 -6.03 23.70 -10.72
N PRO A 95 -6.50 23.82 -11.97
CA PRO A 95 -7.78 24.43 -12.26
C PRO A 95 -8.92 23.58 -11.69
N GLU A 96 -10.09 24.21 -11.45
CA GLU A 96 -11.30 23.55 -10.95
C GLU A 96 -11.70 22.31 -11.78
N LYS A 97 -11.36 22.32 -13.07
CA LYS A 97 -11.54 21.18 -13.98
C LYS A 97 -10.25 20.98 -14.78
N ILE A 98 -9.79 19.74 -14.80
CA ILE A 98 -8.63 19.31 -15.60
C ILE A 98 -8.94 17.97 -16.26
N THR A 99 -8.55 17.81 -17.53
CA THR A 99 -8.61 16.53 -18.24
C THR A 99 -7.41 15.67 -17.87
N TYR A 100 -7.51 14.35 -18.08
CA TYR A 100 -6.38 13.45 -17.87
C TYR A 100 -5.16 13.84 -18.72
N SER A 101 -5.36 14.23 -19.98
CA SER A 101 -4.29 14.69 -20.88
C SER A 101 -3.57 15.92 -20.35
N GLU A 102 -4.31 16.89 -19.81
CA GLU A 102 -3.74 18.08 -19.19
C GLU A 102 -3.02 17.73 -17.88
N LEU A 103 -3.55 16.79 -17.10
CA LEU A 103 -2.91 16.34 -15.86
C LEU A 103 -1.58 15.62 -16.12
N VAL A 104 -1.50 14.80 -17.17
CA VAL A 104 -0.24 14.16 -17.62
C VAL A 104 0.77 15.19 -18.11
N ALA A 105 0.31 16.23 -18.80
CA ALA A 105 1.17 17.30 -19.29
C ALA A 105 1.56 18.31 -18.19
N HIS A 106 0.88 18.31 -17.05
CA HIS A 106 1.12 19.27 -15.99
C HIS A 106 2.51 19.03 -15.35
N PRO A 107 3.36 20.07 -15.27
CA PRO A 107 4.68 19.95 -14.66
C PRO A 107 4.59 19.36 -13.26
N ASN A 108 5.44 18.38 -12.96
CA ASN A 108 5.57 17.71 -11.66
C ASN A 108 4.32 16.96 -11.14
N ALA A 109 3.25 16.85 -11.95
CA ALA A 109 2.05 16.11 -11.55
C ALA A 109 2.26 14.60 -11.67
N LEU A 110 2.82 14.11 -12.78
CA LEU A 110 3.11 12.69 -12.96
C LEU A 110 4.38 12.30 -12.19
N VAL A 111 4.23 11.53 -11.11
CA VAL A 111 5.35 11.11 -10.24
C VAL A 111 5.86 9.70 -10.53
N ALA A 112 5.01 8.81 -11.04
CA ALA A 112 5.44 7.48 -11.44
C ALA A 112 4.62 6.98 -12.62
N TRP A 113 5.27 6.31 -13.57
CA TRP A 113 4.64 5.63 -14.70
C TRP A 113 5.38 4.35 -15.06
N GLY A 114 4.79 3.53 -15.93
CA GLY A 114 5.34 2.22 -16.30
C GLY A 114 5.12 1.16 -15.22
N LEU A 115 4.29 1.44 -14.22
CA LEU A 115 3.88 0.46 -13.22
C LEU A 115 2.85 -0.51 -13.84
N HIS A 116 2.62 -1.65 -13.18
CA HIS A 116 1.48 -2.50 -13.49
C HIS A 116 0.19 -1.95 -12.84
N ARG A 117 -0.92 -2.69 -12.92
CA ARG A 117 -2.17 -2.29 -12.27
C ARG A 117 -1.91 -2.02 -10.78
N LEU A 118 -2.32 -0.85 -10.30
CA LEU A 118 -2.14 -0.45 -8.89
C LEU A 118 -3.37 -0.77 -8.05
N GLY A 119 -3.13 -1.17 -6.80
CA GLY A 119 -4.11 -1.26 -5.73
C GLY A 119 -3.94 -0.12 -4.72
N GLY A 120 -4.05 -0.45 -3.43
CA GLY A 120 -3.78 0.51 -2.35
C GLY A 120 -2.34 1.01 -2.32
N MET A 121 -2.17 2.25 -1.89
CA MET A 121 -0.86 2.87 -1.68
C MET A 121 -0.82 3.64 -0.37
N ARG A 122 0.37 3.77 0.21
CA ARG A 122 0.57 4.53 1.46
C ARG A 122 2.00 5.07 1.55
N PHE A 123 2.12 6.31 2.02
CA PHE A 123 3.41 6.87 2.39
C PHE A 123 4.00 6.15 3.59
N HIS A 124 5.28 5.86 3.50
CA HIS A 124 6.05 5.49 4.66
C HIS A 124 6.19 6.71 5.59
N PRO A 125 5.94 6.58 6.91
CA PRO A 125 5.86 7.74 7.80
C PRO A 125 7.13 8.59 7.89
N SER A 126 8.31 8.00 7.68
CA SER A 126 9.60 8.68 7.89
C SER A 126 10.56 8.68 6.70
N SER A 127 10.34 7.84 5.68
CA SER A 127 11.33 7.68 4.59
C SER A 127 11.06 8.55 3.38
N GLY A 128 9.88 9.17 3.30
CA GLY A 128 9.43 9.94 2.13
C GLY A 128 9.02 9.08 0.93
N LEU A 129 9.15 7.75 1.01
CA LEU A 129 8.77 6.84 -0.05
C LEU A 129 7.27 6.51 0.00
N LEU A 130 6.66 6.40 -1.17
CA LEU A 130 5.30 5.92 -1.38
C LEU A 130 5.33 4.44 -1.76
N PHE A 131 4.68 3.58 -0.98
CA PHE A 131 4.57 2.17 -1.31
C PHE A 131 3.22 1.91 -1.96
N ALA A 132 3.22 1.20 -3.10
CA ALA A 132 2.02 0.84 -3.84
C ALA A 132 2.00 -0.66 -4.12
N VAL A 133 0.83 -1.29 -3.97
CA VAL A 133 0.65 -2.69 -4.36
C VAL A 133 0.34 -2.82 -5.85
N GLN A 134 0.85 -3.87 -6.47
CA GLN A 134 0.52 -4.31 -7.81
C GLN A 134 -0.18 -5.68 -7.73
N PRO A 135 -1.52 -5.73 -7.64
CA PRO A 135 -2.25 -6.95 -7.27
C PRO A 135 -1.99 -8.13 -8.20
N GLU A 136 -1.98 -7.89 -9.52
CA GLU A 136 -1.82 -8.97 -10.52
C GLU A 136 -0.41 -9.54 -10.57
N MET A 137 0.58 -8.74 -10.18
CA MET A 137 1.97 -9.18 -10.14
C MET A 137 2.31 -9.86 -8.82
N GLY A 138 1.50 -9.65 -7.78
CA GLY A 138 1.80 -10.12 -6.44
C GLY A 138 2.90 -9.33 -5.75
N GLU A 139 3.00 -8.03 -6.05
CA GLU A 139 4.16 -7.21 -5.69
C GLU A 139 3.78 -5.97 -4.87
N VAL A 140 4.73 -5.47 -4.09
CA VAL A 140 4.72 -4.11 -3.52
C VAL A 140 5.92 -3.37 -4.07
N ILE A 141 5.71 -2.19 -4.64
CA ILE A 141 6.77 -1.34 -5.17
C ILE A 141 6.93 -0.07 -4.32
N ALA A 142 8.17 0.40 -4.16
CA ALA A 142 8.47 1.70 -3.57
C ALA A 142 8.71 2.73 -4.68
N VAL A 143 7.97 3.82 -4.60
CA VAL A 143 8.08 5.01 -5.45
C VAL A 143 8.69 6.12 -4.62
N ASP A 144 9.67 6.84 -5.17
CA ASP A 144 10.19 8.07 -4.61
C ASP A 144 9.51 9.26 -5.31
N PRO A 145 8.54 9.94 -4.68
CA PRO A 145 7.87 11.07 -5.32
C PRO A 145 8.75 12.30 -5.52
N ALA A 146 9.90 12.39 -4.83
CA ALA A 146 10.88 13.46 -5.03
C ALA A 146 11.71 13.23 -6.31
N GLN A 147 11.70 12.01 -6.86
CA GLN A 147 12.38 11.64 -8.11
C GLN A 147 11.39 11.02 -9.10
N PRO A 148 10.55 11.84 -9.76
CA PRO A 148 9.60 11.36 -10.76
C PRO A 148 10.28 10.55 -11.87
N GLY A 149 9.71 9.40 -12.25
CA GLY A 149 10.38 8.52 -13.20
C GLY A 149 9.56 7.36 -13.74
N ASN A 150 10.17 6.63 -14.68
CA ASN A 150 9.66 5.38 -15.19
C ASN A 150 10.07 4.22 -14.28
N TYR A 151 9.09 3.52 -13.73
CA TYR A 151 9.28 2.42 -12.77
C TYR A 151 9.16 1.02 -13.42
N HIS A 152 9.05 0.92 -14.75
CA HIS A 152 8.85 -0.35 -15.44
C HIS A 152 9.91 -1.41 -15.14
N PHE A 153 11.17 -0.99 -14.95
CA PHE A 153 12.28 -1.88 -14.61
C PHE A 153 12.70 -1.77 -13.15
N GLN A 154 11.96 -0.99 -12.35
CA GLN A 154 12.25 -0.85 -10.94
C GLN A 154 11.85 -2.15 -10.24
N PRO A 155 12.79 -2.82 -9.56
CA PRO A 155 12.46 -4.01 -8.81
C PRO A 155 11.52 -3.65 -7.65
N PRO A 156 10.51 -4.49 -7.38
CA PRO A 156 9.63 -4.32 -6.23
C PRO A 156 10.35 -4.70 -4.94
N VAL A 157 9.76 -4.20 -3.87
CA VAL A 157 10.19 -4.39 -2.48
C VAL A 157 9.66 -5.70 -1.90
N VAL A 158 8.53 -6.19 -2.39
CA VAL A 158 7.94 -7.47 -1.99
C VAL A 158 7.42 -8.18 -3.24
N ARG A 159 7.52 -9.52 -3.30
CA ARG A 159 7.04 -10.35 -4.42
C ARG A 159 6.32 -11.60 -3.94
N GLY A 160 5.62 -12.26 -4.86
CA GLY A 160 5.03 -13.58 -4.64
C GLY A 160 3.77 -13.61 -3.77
N LEU A 161 3.20 -12.45 -3.43
CA LEU A 161 1.93 -12.39 -2.70
C LEU A 161 0.78 -12.69 -3.65
N ARG A 162 -0.23 -13.47 -3.26
CA ARG A 162 -1.38 -13.70 -4.15
C ARG A 162 -2.38 -12.56 -4.04
N MET A 163 -2.53 -11.73 -5.07
CA MET A 163 -3.50 -10.61 -5.09
C MET A 163 -3.39 -9.67 -3.88
N PRO A 164 -2.23 -9.01 -3.67
CA PRO A 164 -2.10 -7.99 -2.65
C PRO A 164 -2.97 -6.77 -2.97
N THR A 165 -3.71 -6.24 -2.00
CA THR A 165 -4.71 -5.18 -2.23
C THR A 165 -4.38 -3.86 -1.52
N CYS A 166 -3.62 -3.90 -0.43
CA CYS A 166 -3.40 -2.74 0.43
C CYS A 166 -2.03 -2.82 1.11
N VAL A 167 -1.47 -1.69 1.55
CA VAL A 167 -0.21 -1.61 2.32
C VAL A 167 -0.33 -0.63 3.49
N ARG A 168 0.19 -0.98 4.67
CA ARG A 168 0.27 -0.14 5.88
C ARG A 168 1.58 -0.34 6.62
N PHE A 169 1.87 0.59 7.53
CA PHE A 169 3.09 0.56 8.34
C PHE A 169 2.73 0.51 9.82
N SER A 170 3.52 -0.18 10.63
CA SER A 170 3.44 -0.10 12.09
C SER A 170 3.66 1.34 12.57
N GLN A 171 3.26 1.63 13.80
CA GLN A 171 3.46 2.95 14.41
C GLN A 171 4.94 3.34 14.52
N ASP A 172 5.81 2.37 14.81
CA ASP A 172 7.27 2.55 14.82
C ASP A 172 7.88 2.64 13.40
N SER A 173 7.07 2.42 12.35
CA SER A 173 7.48 2.45 10.94
C SER A 173 8.49 1.36 10.53
N GLU A 174 8.79 0.40 11.39
CA GLU A 174 9.77 -0.66 11.11
C GLU A 174 9.16 -1.86 10.37
N LYS A 175 7.83 -1.99 10.39
CA LYS A 175 7.10 -3.12 9.80
C LYS A 175 6.09 -2.64 8.78
N MET A 176 5.96 -3.41 7.70
CA MET A 176 4.95 -3.22 6.68
C MET A 176 3.92 -4.35 6.75
N TYR A 177 2.64 -4.01 6.62
CA TYR A 177 1.52 -4.93 6.58
C TYR A 177 0.88 -4.87 5.20
N VAL A 178 0.65 -6.02 4.57
CA VAL A 178 0.09 -6.12 3.21
C VAL A 178 -1.14 -7.04 3.19
N CYS A 179 -2.29 -6.52 2.80
CA CYS A 179 -3.50 -7.32 2.61
C CYS A 179 -3.31 -8.26 1.41
N SER A 180 -3.68 -9.54 1.53
CA SER A 180 -3.83 -10.47 0.41
C SER A 180 -5.26 -10.98 0.35
N SER A 181 -6.01 -10.54 -0.67
CA SER A 181 -7.42 -10.89 -0.79
C SER A 181 -7.64 -12.34 -1.21
N ALA A 182 -6.75 -12.89 -2.05
CA ALA A 182 -6.85 -14.27 -2.50
C ALA A 182 -6.45 -15.27 -1.41
N ASP A 183 -5.58 -14.87 -0.48
CA ASP A 183 -5.21 -15.71 0.66
C ASP A 183 -6.13 -15.53 1.87
N GLY A 184 -6.82 -14.38 1.98
CA GLY A 184 -7.54 -14.01 3.21
C GLY A 184 -6.60 -13.73 4.39
N VAL A 185 -5.40 -13.22 4.09
CA VAL A 185 -4.29 -13.04 5.05
C VAL A 185 -3.76 -11.60 4.98
N VAL A 186 -3.35 -11.07 6.13
CA VAL A 186 -2.46 -9.90 6.19
C VAL A 186 -1.03 -10.38 6.42
N TRP A 187 -0.14 -10.06 5.49
CA TRP A 187 1.28 -10.36 5.58
C TRP A 187 2.00 -9.27 6.37
N GLU A 188 2.85 -9.64 7.33
CA GLU A 188 3.85 -8.75 7.94
C GLU A 188 5.18 -8.90 7.20
N VAL A 189 5.82 -7.77 6.91
CA VAL A 189 7.03 -7.62 6.11
C VAL A 189 8.03 -6.76 6.89
N GLU A 190 9.25 -7.28 7.09
CA GLU A 190 10.34 -6.60 7.81
C GLU A 190 11.60 -6.47 6.92
N GLY A 191 12.44 -5.46 7.18
CA GLY A 191 13.71 -5.25 6.47
C GLY A 191 13.58 -4.54 5.10
N PHE A 192 12.46 -3.86 4.86
CA PHE A 192 12.18 -3.22 3.57
C PHE A 192 12.85 -1.85 3.38
N LEU A 193 13.36 -1.21 4.44
CA LEU A 193 14.03 0.10 4.38
C LEU A 193 15.54 0.12 4.64
N THR A 194 16.08 -0.90 5.30
CA THR A 194 17.52 -1.04 5.65
C THR A 194 18.42 -1.46 4.50
#